data_AF-A0A8T3KS19-F1
#
_entry.id   AF-A0A8T3KS19-F1
#
_cell.length_a   1.000
_cell.length_b   1.000
_cell.length_c   1.000
_cell.angle_alpha   90.00
_cell.angle_beta   90.00
_cell.angle_gamma   90.00
#
_symmetry.space_group_name_H-M   'P 1'
#
loop_
_entity.id
_entity.type
_entity.pdbx_description
1 polymer ?
#
loop_
_entity_poly.entity_id
_entity_poly.type
_entity_poly.pdbx_seq_one_letter_code
_entity_poly.pdbx_strand_id
1 'polypeptide(L)'
;MRINNDRGSALVMVMMFTLILTILGTAMLGVAINEYMMEKAHRNSVKAYYLAEAGMEKAIYEITDLESIEGSIDIGDIWEMESEDEDLVDSGIAGNFTVTVDDISLTGTVYVDELETEVYKYIYEIILTAEGQVDGAAKRLEAKIEVEDYVEDIENKVHVIYWKQTS
;
A
#
# COMPACT_ATOMS: atom_id res chain seq x y z
N MET A 1 -69.94 33.53 26.88
CA MET A 1 -69.25 32.97 25.70
C MET A 1 -67.78 32.81 26.07
N ARG A 2 -67.32 31.60 26.42
CA ARG A 2 -65.91 31.34 26.77
C ARG A 2 -65.12 31.31 25.47
N ILE A 3 -64.22 32.28 25.28
CA ILE A 3 -63.22 32.22 24.21
C ILE A 3 -62.15 31.25 24.72
N ASN A 4 -62.11 30.04 24.16
CA ASN A 4 -61.10 29.04 24.48
C ASN A 4 -59.73 29.56 24.03
N ASN A 5 -58.80 29.63 24.99
CA ASN A 5 -57.44 30.10 24.81
C ASN A 5 -56.54 28.98 24.25
N ASP A 6 -56.91 28.39 23.11
CA ASP A 6 -56.20 27.26 22.48
C ASP A 6 -54.98 27.70 21.65
N ARG A 7 -54.77 29.02 21.51
CA ARG A 7 -53.69 29.61 20.70
C ARG A 7 -52.28 29.35 21.26
N GLY A 8 -52.14 29.15 22.57
CA GLY A 8 -50.86 28.82 23.20
C GLY A 8 -50.41 27.37 22.98
N SER A 9 -51.37 26.43 22.92
CA SER A 9 -51.07 25.00 22.75
C SER A 9 -50.52 24.68 21.36
N ALA A 10 -51.05 25.34 20.32
CA ALA A 10 -50.55 25.20 18.95
C ALA A 10 -49.08 25.63 18.81
N LEU A 11 -48.70 26.74 19.45
CA LEU A 11 -47.31 27.23 19.44
C LEU A 11 -46.37 26.23 20.13
N VAL A 12 -46.75 25.71 21.30
CA VAL A 12 -45.95 24.72 22.04
C VAL A 12 -45.78 23.43 21.25
N MET A 13 -46.83 22.98 20.59
CA MET A 13 -46.78 21.80 19.72
C MET A 13 -45.79 21.99 18.58
N VAL A 14 -45.87 23.12 17.86
CA VAL A 14 -44.91 23.43 16.78
C VAL A 14 -43.48 23.47 17.31
N MET A 15 -43.25 24.13 18.45
CA MET A 15 -41.91 24.16 19.07
C MET A 15 -41.39 22.76 19.40
N MET A 16 -42.24 21.90 19.97
CA MET A 16 -41.87 20.52 20.30
C MET A 16 -41.55 19.71 19.03
N PHE A 17 -42.36 19.82 17.98
CA PHE A 17 -42.08 19.17 16.69
C PHE A 17 -40.80 19.70 16.05
N THR A 18 -40.57 21.02 16.06
CA THR A 18 -39.34 21.61 15.52
C THR A 18 -38.12 21.14 16.30
N LEU A 19 -38.20 21.00 17.63
CA LEU A 19 -37.12 20.48 18.45
C LEU A 19 -36.80 19.01 18.13
N ILE A 20 -37.82 18.18 17.94
CA ILE A 20 -37.63 16.78 17.55
C ILE A 20 -36.96 16.69 16.18
N LEU A 21 -37.42 17.51 15.22
CA LEU A 21 -36.85 17.56 13.88
C LEU A 21 -35.40 18.08 13.86
N THR A 22 -35.05 19.08 14.68
CA THR A 22 -33.67 19.59 14.75
C THR A 22 -32.73 18.58 15.38
N ILE A 23 -33.15 17.88 16.44
CA ILE A 23 -32.36 16.79 17.04
C ILE A 23 -32.13 15.69 16.00
N LEU A 24 -33.18 15.27 15.29
CA LEU A 24 -33.08 14.23 14.27
C LEU A 24 -32.17 14.67 13.11
N GLY A 25 -32.37 15.88 12.58
CA GLY A 25 -31.55 16.43 11.51
C GLY A 25 -30.07 16.53 11.90
N THR A 26 -29.79 16.97 13.13
CA THR A 26 -28.41 17.07 13.64
C THR A 26 -27.78 15.68 13.80
N ALA A 27 -28.54 14.71 14.30
CA ALA A 27 -28.07 13.33 14.44
C ALA A 27 -27.72 12.71 13.08
N MET A 28 -28.58 12.91 12.06
CA MET A 28 -28.32 12.42 10.70
C MET A 28 -27.09 13.09 10.07
N LEU A 29 -26.91 14.41 10.25
CA LEU A 29 -25.71 15.11 9.80
C LEU A 29 -24.45 14.57 10.48
N GLY A 30 -24.51 14.28 11.78
CA GLY A 30 -23.39 13.68 12.50
C GLY A 30 -22.97 12.32 11.93
N VAL A 31 -23.96 11.46 11.62
CA VAL A 31 -23.71 10.16 10.96
C VAL A 31 -23.09 10.36 9.58
N ALA A 32 -23.65 11.23 8.75
CA ALA A 32 -23.16 11.49 7.39
C ALA A 32 -21.72 12.02 7.38
N ILE A 33 -21.36 12.91 8.31
CA ILE A 33 -19.99 13.40 8.46
C ILE A 33 -19.05 12.26 8.85
N ASN A 34 -19.46 11.40 9.77
CA ASN A 34 -18.65 10.29 10.22
C ASN A 34 -18.43 9.26 9.10
N GLU A 35 -19.49 8.92 8.35
CA GLU A 35 -19.42 8.05 7.18
C GLU A 35 -18.46 8.64 6.12
N TYR A 36 -18.56 9.94 5.84
CA TYR A 36 -17.66 10.61 4.91
C TYR A 36 -16.18 10.51 5.34
N MET A 37 -15.90 10.73 6.63
CA MET A 37 -14.55 10.63 7.17
C MET A 37 -14.02 9.19 7.13
N MET A 38 -14.85 8.21 7.49
CA MET A 38 -14.49 6.80 7.44
C MET A 38 -14.22 6.34 6.01
N GLU A 39 -15.08 6.74 5.07
CA GLU A 39 -14.93 6.43 3.66
C GLU A 39 -13.67 7.09 3.07
N LYS A 40 -13.37 8.35 3.43
CA LYS A 40 -12.12 9.00 3.02
C LYS A 40 -10.90 8.23 3.54
N ALA A 41 -10.90 7.85 4.81
CA ALA A 41 -9.81 7.08 5.41
C ALA A 41 -9.65 5.71 4.74
N HIS A 42 -10.76 5.04 4.43
CA HIS A 42 -10.75 3.77 3.72
C HIS A 42 -10.17 3.91 2.32
N ARG A 43 -10.61 4.91 1.53
CA ARG A 43 -10.04 5.19 0.21
C ARG A 43 -8.55 5.49 0.26
N ASN A 44 -8.09 6.31 1.21
CA ASN A 44 -6.67 6.61 1.36
C ASN A 44 -5.87 5.35 1.73
N SER A 45 -6.42 4.51 2.61
CA SER A 45 -5.83 3.21 2.96
C SER A 45 -5.72 2.28 1.76
N VAL A 46 -6.71 2.25 0.86
CA VAL A 46 -6.66 1.43 -0.35
C VAL A 46 -5.64 1.99 -1.34
N LYS A 47 -5.58 3.32 -1.51
CA LYS A 47 -4.56 3.96 -2.35
C LYS A 47 -3.14 3.70 -1.86
N ALA A 48 -2.90 3.80 -0.55
CA ALA A 48 -1.61 3.49 0.06
C ALA A 48 -1.19 2.03 -0.18
N TYR A 49 -2.14 1.08 -0.18
CA TYR A 49 -1.86 -0.31 -0.52
C TYR A 49 -1.38 -0.46 -1.97
N TYR A 50 -2.12 0.11 -2.94
CA TYR A 50 -1.73 0.04 -4.34
C TYR A 50 -0.39 0.74 -4.62
N LEU A 51 -0.09 1.79 -3.87
CA LEU A 51 1.19 2.48 -4.00
C LEU A 51 2.35 1.63 -3.48
N ALA A 52 2.16 0.90 -2.38
CA ALA A 52 3.14 -0.09 -1.91
C ALA A 52 3.32 -1.24 -2.92
N GLU A 53 2.23 -1.69 -3.54
CA GLU A 53 2.25 -2.76 -4.56
C GLU A 53 3.03 -2.31 -5.80
N ALA A 54 2.77 -1.10 -6.31
CA ALA A 54 3.51 -0.52 -7.43
C ALA A 54 5.02 -0.40 -7.13
N GLY A 55 5.37 0.06 -5.92
CA GLY A 55 6.76 0.11 -5.49
C GLY A 55 7.42 -1.27 -5.47
N MET A 56 6.73 -2.28 -4.93
CA MET A 56 7.22 -3.66 -4.90
C MET A 56 7.44 -4.22 -6.31
N GLU A 57 6.49 -3.99 -7.23
CA GLU A 57 6.63 -4.42 -8.63
C GLU A 57 7.82 -3.75 -9.32
N LYS A 58 8.00 -2.43 -9.11
CA LYS A 58 9.17 -1.70 -9.62
C LYS A 58 10.47 -2.28 -9.09
N ALA A 59 10.57 -2.50 -7.77
CA ALA A 59 11.76 -3.10 -7.17
C ALA A 59 12.08 -4.48 -7.74
N ILE A 60 11.07 -5.32 -7.96
CA ILE A 60 11.25 -6.64 -8.59
C ILE A 60 11.74 -6.50 -10.04
N TYR A 61 11.20 -5.54 -10.78
CA TYR A 61 11.65 -5.24 -12.14
C TYR A 61 13.12 -4.79 -12.15
N GLU A 62 13.51 -3.88 -11.27
CA GLU A 62 14.90 -3.43 -11.16
C GLU A 62 15.85 -4.59 -10.82
N ILE A 63 15.47 -5.47 -9.87
CA ILE A 63 16.24 -6.68 -9.52
C ILE A 63 16.41 -7.63 -10.71
N THR A 64 15.39 -7.73 -11.56
CA THR A 64 15.40 -8.56 -12.78
C THR A 64 16.44 -8.02 -13.79
N ASP A 65 16.56 -6.70 -13.89
CA ASP A 65 17.44 -5.99 -14.84
C ASP A 65 18.89 -5.84 -14.33
N LEU A 66 19.18 -6.24 -13.09
CA LEU A 66 20.55 -6.18 -12.56
C LEU A 66 21.48 -7.19 -13.23
N GLU A 67 22.71 -6.76 -13.52
CA GLU A 67 23.77 -7.62 -14.05
C GLU A 67 24.21 -8.70 -13.05
N SER A 68 24.15 -8.40 -11.75
CA SER A 68 24.43 -9.36 -10.68
C SER A 68 23.80 -8.87 -9.37
N ILE A 69 23.47 -9.79 -8.46
CA ILE A 69 22.93 -9.42 -7.15
C ILE A 69 24.06 -9.03 -6.20
N GLU A 70 25.17 -9.77 -6.21
CA GLU A 70 26.31 -9.51 -5.33
C GLU A 70 26.98 -8.17 -5.67
N GLY A 71 26.93 -7.21 -4.73
CA GLY A 71 27.56 -5.90 -4.88
C GLY A 71 26.70 -4.85 -5.60
N SER A 72 25.53 -5.22 -6.11
CA SER A 72 24.55 -4.27 -6.68
C SER A 72 23.44 -3.90 -5.70
N ILE A 73 23.13 -4.78 -4.75
CA ILE A 73 22.13 -4.55 -3.71
C ILE A 73 22.72 -4.98 -2.37
N ASP A 74 22.52 -4.14 -1.36
CA ASP A 74 22.86 -4.40 0.03
C ASP A 74 21.61 -4.39 0.93
N ILE A 75 21.72 -5.10 2.06
CA ILE A 75 20.70 -5.06 3.10
C ILE A 75 20.59 -3.62 3.64
N GLY A 76 19.37 -3.09 3.67
CA GLY A 76 19.07 -1.73 4.08
C GLY A 76 19.00 -0.74 2.92
N ASP A 77 19.22 -1.16 1.68
CA ASP A 77 18.96 -0.32 0.51
C ASP A 77 17.50 0.10 0.46
N ILE A 78 17.29 1.34 0.01
CA ILE A 78 15.98 1.97 -0.08
C ILE A 78 15.77 2.49 -1.49
N TRP A 79 14.75 1.97 -2.17
CA TRP A 79 14.22 2.52 -3.42
C TRP A 79 13.04 3.42 -3.11
N GLU A 80 13.18 4.71 -3.41
CA GLU A 80 12.13 5.70 -3.24
C GLU A 80 11.43 5.97 -4.58
N MET A 81 10.17 6.36 -4.52
CA MET A 81 9.44 6.80 -5.70
C MET A 81 10.12 8.03 -6.34
N GLU A 82 10.40 7.93 -7.63
CA GLU A 82 10.97 9.00 -8.44
C GLU A 82 9.87 9.73 -9.22
N SER A 83 10.20 10.91 -9.77
CA SER A 83 9.24 11.68 -10.58
C SER A 83 8.77 10.97 -11.84
N GLU A 84 9.55 10.00 -12.33
CA GLU A 84 9.23 9.20 -13.51
C GLU A 84 8.22 8.08 -13.20
N ASP A 85 8.01 7.78 -11.91
CA ASP A 85 7.10 6.75 -11.43
C ASP A 85 5.65 7.24 -11.27
N GLU A 86 5.37 8.53 -11.56
CA GLU A 86 4.01 9.08 -11.44
C GLU A 86 2.99 8.32 -12.32
N ASP A 87 3.44 7.73 -13.44
CA ASP A 87 2.63 6.93 -14.36
C ASP A 87 2.37 5.49 -13.87
N LEU A 88 3.15 4.99 -12.90
CA LEU A 88 2.95 3.68 -12.26
C LEU A 88 1.77 3.68 -11.27
N VAL A 89 1.21 4.87 -11.02
CA VAL A 89 0.14 5.09 -10.07
C VAL A 89 -1.12 5.53 -10.82
N ASP A 90 -2.30 5.01 -10.44
CA ASP A 90 -3.57 5.44 -11.04
C ASP A 90 -3.70 6.98 -10.99
N SER A 91 -4.12 7.57 -12.12
CA SER A 91 -4.10 9.01 -12.34
C SER A 91 -4.83 9.75 -11.20
N GLY A 92 -4.07 10.48 -10.37
CA GLY A 92 -4.61 11.29 -9.28
C GLY A 92 -4.45 10.70 -7.87
N ILE A 93 -3.56 9.72 -7.66
CA ILE A 93 -3.04 9.39 -6.33
C ILE A 93 -1.84 10.29 -6.04
N ALA A 94 -2.00 11.25 -5.11
CA ALA A 94 -0.88 12.00 -4.55
C ALA A 94 -0.36 11.25 -3.32
N GLY A 95 0.79 10.60 -3.44
CA GLY A 95 1.43 9.82 -2.38
C GLY A 95 2.89 9.52 -2.73
N ASN A 96 3.56 8.72 -1.91
CA ASN A 96 4.86 8.15 -2.22
C ASN A 96 4.93 6.68 -1.81
N PHE A 97 5.87 5.93 -2.38
CA PHE A 97 6.29 4.65 -1.84
C PHE A 97 7.78 4.62 -1.55
N THR A 98 8.15 3.70 -0.68
CA THR A 98 9.53 3.30 -0.41
C THR A 98 9.59 1.78 -0.37
N VAL A 99 10.62 1.18 -0.95
CA VAL A 99 10.91 -0.25 -0.82
C VAL A 99 12.25 -0.41 -0.13
N THR A 100 12.31 -1.28 0.87
CA THR A 100 13.51 -1.57 1.65
C THR A 100 13.89 -3.02 1.47
N VAL A 101 15.19 -3.27 1.31
CA VAL A 101 15.76 -4.62 1.30
C VAL A 101 16.04 -5.04 2.74
N ASP A 102 15.25 -5.95 3.27
CA ASP A 102 15.33 -6.38 4.67
C ASP A 102 16.34 -7.51 4.89
N ASP A 103 16.47 -8.42 3.92
CA ASP A 103 17.36 -9.57 3.99
C ASP A 103 17.76 -10.05 2.59
N ILE A 104 18.99 -10.55 2.47
CA ILE A 104 19.54 -11.18 1.26
C ILE A 104 20.29 -12.42 1.70
N SER A 105 19.94 -13.58 1.15
CA SER A 105 20.57 -14.85 1.52
C SER A 105 20.86 -15.71 0.29
N LEU A 106 22.11 -16.15 0.14
CA LEU A 106 22.49 -17.14 -0.87
C LEU A 106 22.01 -18.53 -0.41
N THR A 107 21.09 -19.13 -1.17
CA THR A 107 20.47 -20.42 -0.83
C THR A 107 20.93 -21.57 -1.74
N GLY A 108 21.52 -21.26 -2.89
CA GLY A 108 22.05 -22.28 -3.78
C GLY A 108 23.07 -21.77 -4.79
N THR A 109 23.87 -22.70 -5.29
CA THR A 109 24.80 -22.51 -6.41
C THR A 109 24.60 -23.66 -7.38
N VAL A 110 24.42 -23.36 -8.66
CA VAL A 110 24.26 -24.36 -9.71
C VAL A 110 25.49 -24.29 -10.61
N TYR A 111 26.09 -25.45 -10.87
CA TYR A 111 27.29 -25.59 -11.68
C TYR A 111 26.96 -26.15 -13.07
N VAL A 112 27.80 -25.81 -14.05
CA VAL A 112 27.71 -26.33 -15.43
C VAL A 112 28.10 -27.81 -15.48
N ASP A 113 29.00 -28.22 -14.60
CA ASP A 113 29.61 -29.55 -14.57
C ASP A 113 29.47 -30.25 -13.21
N GLU A 114 29.59 -31.59 -13.21
CA GLU A 114 29.52 -32.41 -11.98
C GLU A 114 30.75 -32.27 -11.07
N LEU A 115 31.83 -31.66 -11.54
CA LEU A 115 33.05 -31.41 -10.77
C LEU A 115 32.99 -30.06 -10.05
N GLU A 116 31.88 -29.32 -10.19
CA GLU A 116 31.61 -28.01 -9.61
C GLU A 116 32.71 -26.98 -9.94
N THR A 117 33.27 -27.04 -11.15
CA THR A 117 34.39 -26.16 -11.53
C THR A 117 33.95 -24.84 -12.14
N GLU A 118 32.77 -24.81 -12.76
CA GLU A 118 32.21 -23.62 -13.40
C GLU A 118 30.79 -23.36 -12.89
N VAL A 119 30.57 -22.18 -12.31
CA VAL A 119 29.25 -21.77 -11.80
C VAL A 119 28.40 -21.30 -12.98
N TYR A 120 27.18 -21.83 -13.06
CA TYR A 120 26.16 -21.42 -14.01
C TYR A 120 25.30 -20.28 -13.46
N LYS A 121 24.81 -20.42 -12.22
CA LYS A 121 23.98 -19.42 -11.54
C LYS A 121 24.02 -19.53 -10.02
N TYR A 122 23.74 -18.42 -9.35
CA TYR A 122 23.46 -18.34 -7.93
C TYR A 122 21.95 -18.24 -7.69
N ILE A 123 21.49 -18.73 -6.54
CA ILE A 123 20.09 -18.62 -6.13
C ILE A 123 20.06 -17.83 -4.83
N TYR A 124 19.42 -16.67 -4.87
CA TYR A 124 19.23 -15.81 -3.70
C TYR A 124 17.78 -15.84 -3.25
N GLU A 125 17.55 -15.83 -1.94
CA GLU A 125 16.28 -15.42 -1.37
C GLU A 125 16.41 -14.02 -0.79
N ILE A 126 15.54 -13.11 -1.22
CA ILE A 126 15.51 -11.70 -0.81
C ILE A 126 14.17 -11.39 -0.15
N ILE A 127 14.22 -10.70 0.99
CA ILE A 127 13.02 -10.17 1.66
C ILE A 127 12.97 -8.66 1.42
N LEU A 128 11.85 -8.21 0.86
CA LEU A 128 11.59 -6.80 0.58
C LEU A 128 10.39 -6.33 1.40
N THR A 129 10.46 -5.11 1.93
CA THR A 129 9.30 -4.41 2.49
C THR A 129 9.02 -3.14 1.68
N ALA A 130 7.83 -3.08 1.06
CA ALA A 130 7.32 -1.86 0.46
C ALA A 130 6.37 -1.15 1.43
N GLU A 131 6.45 0.18 1.48
CA GLU A 131 5.52 1.04 2.19
C GLU A 131 4.99 2.11 1.24
N GLY A 132 3.66 2.20 1.12
CA GLY A 132 3.00 3.28 0.39
C GLY A 132 2.30 4.23 1.36
N GLN A 133 2.42 5.54 1.14
CA GLN A 133 1.78 6.56 1.96
C GLN A 133 0.94 7.53 1.13
N VAL A 134 -0.30 7.76 1.58
CA VAL A 134 -1.28 8.67 0.95
C VAL A 134 -2.04 9.41 2.04
N ASP A 135 -1.88 10.73 2.12
CA ASP A 135 -2.66 11.61 3.01
C ASP A 135 -2.78 11.08 4.47
N GLY A 136 -1.67 10.63 5.04
CA GLY A 136 -1.59 10.12 6.41
C GLY A 136 -2.05 8.66 6.61
N ALA A 137 -2.51 7.98 5.56
CA ALA A 137 -2.65 6.53 5.54
C ALA A 137 -1.36 5.90 5.02
N ALA A 138 -0.84 4.90 5.73
CA ALA A 138 0.32 4.11 5.31
C ALA A 138 -0.07 2.64 5.24
N LYS A 139 0.50 1.92 4.27
CA LYS A 139 0.35 0.46 4.13
C LYS A 139 1.67 -0.17 3.80
N ARG A 140 1.95 -1.30 4.47
CA ARG A 140 3.18 -2.08 4.30
C ARG A 140 2.88 -3.43 3.67
N LEU A 141 3.75 -3.84 2.76
CA LEU A 141 3.75 -5.14 2.11
C LEU A 141 5.13 -5.75 2.31
N GLU A 142 5.16 -7.02 2.71
CA GLU A 142 6.38 -7.81 2.72
C GLU A 142 6.28 -8.84 1.60
N ALA A 143 7.33 -8.93 0.77
CA ALA A 143 7.48 -9.97 -0.22
C ALA A 143 8.76 -10.75 0.03
N LYS A 144 8.69 -12.06 -0.19
CA LYS A 144 9.87 -12.91 -0.32
C LYS A 144 9.99 -13.35 -1.77
N ILE A 145 11.13 -13.08 -2.37
CA ILE A 145 11.46 -13.45 -3.75
C ILE A 145 12.66 -14.39 -3.76
N GLU A 146 12.67 -15.30 -4.72
CA GLU A 146 13.82 -16.09 -5.12
C GLU A 146 14.35 -15.51 -6.43
N VAL A 147 15.65 -15.26 -6.51
CA VAL A 147 16.32 -14.71 -7.68
C VAL A 147 17.34 -15.70 -8.18
N GLU A 148 17.19 -16.12 -9.43
CA GLU A 148 18.23 -16.86 -10.15
C GLU A 148 19.15 -15.87 -10.85
N ASP A 149 20.36 -15.71 -10.32
CA ASP A 149 21.39 -14.78 -10.76
C ASP A 149 22.41 -15.51 -11.66
N TYR A 150 22.41 -15.22 -12.95
CA TYR A 150 23.20 -15.95 -13.95
C TYR A 150 24.60 -15.35 -14.10
N VAL A 151 25.63 -16.20 -14.18
CA VAL A 151 27.02 -15.73 -14.34
C VAL A 151 27.31 -15.24 -15.76
N GLU A 152 26.57 -15.75 -16.75
CA GLU A 152 26.57 -15.22 -18.12
C GLU A 152 25.63 -14.02 -18.22
N ASP A 153 25.82 -13.18 -19.25
CA ASP A 153 25.04 -11.96 -19.54
C ASP A 153 23.58 -12.31 -19.96
N ILE A 154 22.82 -12.82 -19.00
CA ILE A 154 21.44 -13.29 -19.09
C ILE A 154 20.68 -12.59 -17.94
N GLU A 155 19.52 -12.00 -18.26
CA GLU A 155 18.65 -11.37 -17.26
C GLU A 155 18.33 -12.30 -16.10
N ASN A 156 18.29 -11.74 -14.89
CA ASN A 156 17.96 -12.50 -13.69
C ASN A 156 16.53 -13.00 -13.76
N LYS A 157 16.29 -14.21 -13.26
CA LYS A 157 14.93 -14.74 -13.19
C LYS A 157 14.40 -14.62 -11.78
N VAL A 158 13.37 -13.79 -11.59
CA VAL A 158 12.75 -13.57 -10.29
C VAL A 158 11.47 -14.39 -10.13
N HIS A 159 11.39 -15.12 -9.02
CA HIS A 159 10.24 -15.90 -8.59
C HIS A 159 9.72 -15.38 -7.27
N VAL A 160 8.49 -14.88 -7.30
CA VAL A 160 7.76 -14.53 -6.09
C VAL A 160 7.41 -15.80 -5.29
N ILE A 161 7.86 -15.89 -4.04
CA ILE A 161 7.48 -16.98 -3.13
C ILE A 161 6.17 -16.64 -2.41
N TYR A 162 6.09 -15.47 -1.76
CA TYR A 162 4.87 -15.00 -1.12
C TYR A 162 4.80 -13.48 -1.03
N TRP A 163 3.58 -12.95 -0.94
CA TRP A 163 3.25 -11.56 -0.66
C TRP A 163 2.32 -11.54 0.53
N LYS A 164 2.64 -10.74 1.55
CA LYS A 164 1.76 -10.57 2.70
C LYS A 164 1.66 -9.10 3.07
N GLN A 165 0.43 -8.66 3.30
CA GLN A 165 0.22 -7.35 3.91
C GLN A 165 0.65 -7.40 5.38
N THR A 166 1.54 -6.49 5.74
CA THR A 166 1.97 -6.28 7.13
C THR A 166 1.28 -5.03 7.68
N SER A 167 0.98 -5.06 8.98
CA SER A 167 0.12 -4.08 9.65
C SER A 167 0.67 -2.67 9.63
#